data_AF-A0AA43EY93-F1
#
_entry.id   AF-A0AA43EY93-F1
#
_cell.length_a   1.000
_cell.length_b   1.000
_cell.length_c   1.000
_cell.angle_alpha   90.00
_cell.angle_beta   90.00
_cell.angle_gamma   90.00
#
_symmetry.space_group_name_H-M   'P 1'
#
loop_
_entity.id
_entity.type
_entity.pdbx_description
1 polymer ?
#
loop_
_entity_poly.entity_id
_entity_poly.type
_entity_poly.pdbx_seq_one_letter_code
_entity_poly.pdbx_strand_id
1 'polypeptide(L)'
;MTMTVGTTNSKACEIYSVLRKNALLWKWRSTGADGGMTACAEEYALFFQCAAAARARGYEPRSDWTGPCASVIARREAAKTVLPK
;
A
#
# COMPACT_ATOMS: atom_id res chain seq x y z
N MET A 1 -4.99 -8.63 -34.37
CA MET A 1 -4.07 -8.94 -33.25
C MET A 1 -4.77 -8.58 -31.96
N THR A 2 -5.41 -9.56 -31.33
CA THR A 2 -6.18 -9.40 -30.09
C THR A 2 -5.18 -9.27 -28.95
N MET A 3 -5.01 -8.08 -28.41
CA MET A 3 -4.24 -7.90 -27.18
C MET A 3 -5.06 -8.52 -26.05
N THR A 4 -4.72 -9.73 -25.63
CA THR A 4 -5.06 -10.22 -24.30
C THR A 4 -4.44 -9.26 -23.30
N VAL A 5 -5.23 -8.31 -22.82
CA VAL A 5 -4.98 -7.63 -21.55
C VAL A 5 -5.09 -8.73 -20.51
N GLY A 6 -3.99 -9.45 -20.31
CA GLY A 6 -3.83 -10.31 -19.15
C GLY A 6 -3.97 -9.39 -17.97
N THR A 7 -5.08 -9.49 -17.25
CA THR A 7 -5.27 -8.84 -15.96
C THR A 7 -4.18 -9.39 -15.06
N THR A 8 -3.02 -8.75 -15.04
CA THR A 8 -2.01 -8.94 -14.00
C THR A 8 -2.74 -8.60 -12.73
N ASN A 9 -3.20 -9.63 -12.04
CA ASN A 9 -3.83 -9.51 -10.74
C ASN A 9 -2.70 -9.10 -9.79
N SER A 10 -2.36 -7.80 -9.81
CA SER A 10 -1.28 -7.23 -9.03
C SER A 10 -1.55 -7.62 -7.60
N LYS A 11 -0.65 -8.42 -7.03
CA LYS A 11 -0.87 -8.98 -5.69
C LYS A 11 -0.89 -7.81 -4.72
N ALA A 12 -2.00 -7.65 -3.99
CA ALA A 12 -2.12 -6.59 -3.01
C ALA A 12 -1.00 -6.73 -1.98
N CYS A 13 -0.28 -5.64 -1.72
CA CYS A 13 0.71 -5.57 -0.67
C CYS A 13 0.44 -4.42 0.29
N GLU A 14 0.77 -4.63 1.54
CA GLU A 14 0.76 -3.62 2.59
C GLU A 14 2.19 -3.14 2.77
N ILE A 15 2.38 -1.83 2.80
CA ILE A 15 3.65 -1.23 3.15
C ILE A 15 3.52 -0.71 4.58
N TYR A 16 4.53 -0.96 5.40
CA TYR A 16 4.55 -0.62 6.81
C TYR A 16 5.91 -0.03 7.17
N SER A 17 5.92 0.80 8.22
CA SER A 17 7.15 1.36 8.75
C SER A 17 7.76 0.45 9.81
N VAL A 18 9.08 0.42 9.88
CA VAL A 18 9.86 -0.30 10.87
C VAL A 18 10.87 0.66 11.47
N LEU A 19 10.82 0.83 12.79
CA LEU A 19 11.80 1.60 13.53
C LEU A 19 13.03 0.72 13.79
N ARG A 20 14.19 1.15 13.28
CA ARG A 20 15.48 0.49 13.51
C ARG A 20 16.46 1.48 14.12
N LYS A 21 16.82 1.27 15.40
CA LYS A 21 17.76 2.09 16.19
C LYS A 21 17.45 3.60 16.09
N ASN A 22 17.92 4.27 15.06
CA ASN A 22 17.76 5.72 14.83
C ASN A 22 17.10 6.08 13.49
N ALA A 23 16.58 5.11 12.72
CA ALA A 23 16.00 5.35 11.41
C ALA A 23 14.58 4.76 11.31
N LEU A 24 13.69 5.52 10.68
CA LEU A 24 12.40 5.03 10.22
C LEU A 24 12.59 4.45 8.82
N LEU A 25 12.43 3.13 8.71
CA LEU A 25 12.54 2.41 7.43
C LEU A 25 11.16 1.93 7.00
N TRP A 26 11.05 1.58 5.73
CA TRP A 26 9.84 1.10 5.09
C TRP A 26 10.07 -0.29 4.52
N LYS A 27 9.11 -1.18 4.75
CA LYS A 27 9.07 -2.53 4.19
C LYS A 27 7.68 -2.78 3.63
N TRP A 28 7.58 -3.74 2.72
CA TRP A 28 6.30 -4.17 2.19
C TRP A 28 6.13 -5.68 2.39
N ARG A 29 4.88 -6.09 2.60
CA ARG A 29 4.48 -7.50 2.72
C ARG A 29 3.25 -7.75 1.86
N SER A 30 3.15 -8.94 1.28
CA SER A 30 1.94 -9.39 0.61
C SER A 30 1.24 -10.45 1.44
N THR A 31 -0.08 -10.37 1.54
CA THR A 31 -0.90 -11.43 2.12
C THR A 31 -1.42 -12.29 0.97
N GLY A 32 -1.01 -13.56 0.95
CA GLY A 32 -1.51 -14.54 -0.03
C GLY A 32 -2.96 -14.92 0.24
N ALA A 33 -3.58 -15.62 -0.71
CA ALA A 33 -4.96 -16.11 -0.59
C ALA A 33 -5.16 -17.04 0.62
N ASP A 34 -4.11 -17.76 1.01
CA ASP A 34 -4.10 -18.67 2.16
C ASP A 34 -3.91 -17.95 3.51
N GLY A 35 -3.90 -16.60 3.51
CA GLY A 35 -3.59 -15.80 4.70
C GLY A 35 -2.10 -15.74 5.04
N GLY A 36 -1.24 -16.43 4.27
CA GLY A 36 0.20 -16.39 4.45
C GLY A 36 0.78 -15.01 4.15
N MET A 37 1.47 -14.41 5.13
CA MET A 37 2.18 -13.15 4.94
C MET A 37 3.60 -13.41 4.45
N THR A 38 3.94 -12.84 3.29
CA THR A 38 5.32 -12.84 2.77
C THR A 38 5.86 -11.42 2.85
N ALA A 39 6.81 -11.18 3.75
CA ALA A 39 7.47 -9.89 3.88
C ALA A 39 8.69 -9.81 2.96
N CYS A 40 8.91 -8.64 2.37
CA CYS A 40 10.16 -8.36 1.67
C CYS A 40 11.30 -8.24 2.68
N ALA A 41 12.46 -8.82 2.35
CA ALA A 41 13.65 -8.73 3.19
C ALA A 41 14.23 -7.30 3.18
N GLU A 42 14.12 -6.59 2.06
CA GLU A 42 14.68 -5.27 1.82
C GLU A 42 14.01 -4.19 2.68
N GLU A 43 14.82 -3.22 3.09
CA GLU A 43 14.42 -2.08 3.91
C GLU A 43 14.75 -0.79 3.16
N TYR A 44 13.79 0.13 3.10
CA TYR A 44 13.88 1.34 2.30
C TYR A 44 13.83 2.57 3.20
N ALA A 45 14.65 3.57 2.93
CA ALA A 45 14.63 4.83 3.70
C ALA A 45 13.37 5.66 3.42
N LEU A 46 12.83 5.57 2.20
CA LEU A 46 11.68 6.35 1.75
C LEU A 46 10.49 5.46 1.39
N PHE A 47 9.29 5.93 1.74
CA PHE A 47 8.02 5.33 1.37
C PHE A 47 7.94 5.06 -0.13
N PHE A 48 8.23 6.07 -0.95
CA PHE A 48 8.05 6.00 -2.40
C PHE A 48 9.01 4.99 -3.04
N GLN A 49 10.21 4.83 -2.47
CA GLN A 49 11.15 3.80 -2.90
C GLN A 49 10.62 2.40 -2.60
N CYS A 50 10.05 2.20 -1.41
CA CYS A 50 9.40 0.95 -1.04
C CYS A 50 8.20 0.62 -1.94
N ALA A 51 7.37 1.62 -2.25
CA ALA A 51 6.21 1.46 -3.12
C ALA A 51 6.61 1.19 -4.57
N ALA A 52 7.62 1.90 -5.09
CA ALA A 52 8.15 1.66 -6.43
C ALA A 52 8.76 0.25 -6.55
N ALA A 53 9.50 -0.19 -5.53
CA ALA A 53 10.06 -1.54 -5.49
C ALA A 53 8.99 -2.63 -5.44
N ALA A 54 7.91 -2.42 -4.68
CA ALA A 54 6.77 -3.35 -4.66
C ALA A 54 6.11 -3.45 -6.05
N ARG A 55 5.87 -2.31 -6.71
CA ARG A 55 5.31 -2.25 -8.07
C ARG A 55 6.21 -2.90 -9.11
N ALA A 56 7.52 -2.66 -9.04
CA ALA A 56 8.50 -3.30 -9.92
C ALA A 56 8.49 -4.84 -9.78
N ARG A 57 8.09 -5.35 -8.62
CA ARG A 57 7.94 -6.79 -8.34
C ARG A 57 6.53 -7.32 -8.64
N GLY A 58 5.64 -6.51 -9.23
CA GLY A 58 4.27 -6.90 -9.59
C GLY A 58 3.27 -6.88 -8.43
N TYR A 59 3.60 -6.20 -7.33
CA TYR A 59 2.71 -5.99 -6.19
C TYR A 59 2.11 -4.58 -6.22
N GLU A 60 0.84 -4.46 -5.88
CA GLU A 60 0.19 -3.15 -5.77
C GLU A 60 0.02 -2.77 -4.29
N PRO A 61 0.66 -1.68 -3.84
CA PRO A 61 0.41 -1.13 -2.52
C PRO A 61 -1.07 -0.78 -2.35
N ARG A 62 -1.70 -1.31 -1.31
CA ARG A 62 -3.09 -0.99 -1.02
C ARG A 62 -3.23 0.51 -0.74
N SER A 63 -4.26 1.13 -1.30
CA SER A 63 -4.57 2.56 -1.11
C SER A 63 -5.13 2.87 0.29
N ASP A 64 -5.42 1.83 1.08
CA ASP A 64 -5.97 1.90 2.44
C ASP A 64 -4.93 2.29 3.50
N TRP A 65 -3.79 2.82 3.06
CA TRP A 65 -2.79 3.47 3.89
C TRP A 65 -3.42 4.38 4.93
N THR A 66 -3.61 3.89 6.15
CA THR A 66 -3.98 4.67 7.33
C THR A 66 -2.77 5.46 7.87
N GLY A 67 -1.96 6.00 6.97
CA GLY A 67 -0.97 7.02 7.30
C GLY A 67 -1.65 8.37 7.56
N PRO A 68 -0.95 9.32 8.23
CA PRO A 68 -1.52 10.60 8.63
C PRO A 68 -2.04 11.49 7.47
N CYS A 69 -1.77 11.15 6.20
CA CYS A 69 -2.34 11.85 5.04
C CYS A 69 -3.70 11.32 4.57
N ALA A 70 -4.05 10.04 4.79
CA ALA A 70 -5.33 9.49 4.29
C ALA A 70 -6.54 9.86 5.16
N SER A 71 -6.31 10.17 6.44
CA SER A 71 -7.35 10.62 7.37
C SER A 71 -7.96 11.97 6.99
N VAL A 72 -7.31 12.75 6.12
CA VAL A 72 -7.82 14.05 5.65
C VAL A 72 -8.93 13.87 4.60
N ILE A 73 -8.88 12.80 3.78
CA ILE A 73 -9.87 12.58 2.71
C ILE A 73 -11.15 11.95 3.27
N ALA A 74 -11.03 10.93 4.14
CA ALA A 74 -12.20 10.27 4.73
C ALA A 74 -13.10 11.22 5.56
N ARG A 75 -12.51 12.25 6.21
CA ARG A 75 -13.28 13.27 6.93
C ARG A 75 -13.98 14.27 6.01
N ARG A 76 -13.46 14.50 4.79
CA ARG A 76 -14.11 15.40 3.81
C ARG A 76 -15.35 14.77 3.19
N GLU A 77 -15.36 13.46 2.96
CA GLU A 77 -16.53 12.77 2.40
C GLU A 77 -17.66 12.60 3.43
N ALA A 78 -17.33 12.35 4.70
CA ALA A 78 -18.32 12.32 5.78
C ALA A 78 -19.02 13.69 5.99
N ALA A 79 -18.30 14.80 5.82
CA ALA A 79 -18.86 16.15 5.97
C ALA A 79 -19.82 16.55 4.83
N LYS A 80 -19.82 15.84 3.70
CA LYS A 80 -20.72 16.14 2.57
C LYS A 80 -22.11 15.48 2.70
N THR A 81 -22.29 14.60 3.68
CA THR A 81 -23.53 13.80 3.85
C THR A 81 -24.40 14.28 5.01
N VAL A 82 -23.95 15.27 5.80
CA VAL A 82 -24.73 15.83 6.91
C VAL A 82 -25.19 17.25 6.57
N LEU A 83 -26.17 17.33 5.69
CA LEU A 83 -27.10 18.45 5.67
C LEU A 83 -28.52 17.90 5.52
N PRO A 84 -29.24 17.62 6.63
CA PRO A 84 -30.69 17.60 6.57
C PRO A 84 -31.20 19.03 6.33
N LYS A 85 -32.21 19.16 5.44
CA LYS A 85 -32.97 20.39 5.18
C LYS A 85 -33.71 20.87 6.43
#